data_AF-A0AA91JXH5-F1
#
_entry.id   AF-A0AA91JXH5-F1
#
_cell.length_a   1.000
_cell.length_b   1.000
_cell.length_c   1.000
_cell.angle_alpha   90.00
_cell.angle_beta   90.00
_cell.angle_gamma   90.00
#
_symmetry.space_group_name_H-M   'P 1'
#
loop_
_entity.id
_entity.type
_entity.pdbx_description
1 polymer ?
#
loop_
_entity_poly.entity_id
_entity_poly.type
_entity_poly.pdbx_seq_one_letter_code
_entity_poly.pdbx_strand_id
1 'polypeptide(L)'
;MQIWQADFYRRPQTEASGQVMWELLICDATRSFEYQATCPQSQASSSWVASQLQQAAGEKLPNVIQVFRPQSLSLIEQAGRSLGISVEPTRRTLALKQWLQEKQYPISLDKPPPMPLPENLWGEEWRFASLTAGDVVEVFGDRPIPILEMPEYLLPINFGLASTIPVPGVVIYGGRLSMRLARWLQQAHPVAVNYIAGAPDGLVLEASLVDRWIVATFEDKEVAAAAKTYEQRKHQSRGLHFLLVQPDDSGMTYTGFWLLREEI
;
A
#
# COMPACT_ATOMS: atom_id res chain seq x y z
N MET A 1 -1.20 13.94 -18.36
CA MET A 1 -0.21 12.97 -17.86
C MET A 1 -0.72 11.58 -18.20
N GLN A 2 0.05 10.78 -18.93
CA GLN A 2 -0.31 9.42 -19.31
C GLN A 2 0.32 8.44 -18.33
N ILE A 3 -0.51 7.64 -17.68
CA ILE A 3 -0.09 6.66 -16.66
C ILE A 3 -0.42 5.27 -17.19
N TRP A 4 0.57 4.39 -17.18
CA TRP A 4 0.38 2.97 -17.44
C TRP A 4 0.53 2.17 -16.16
N GLN A 5 -0.08 1.00 -16.12
CA GLN A 5 0.12 -0.03 -15.10
C GLN A 5 0.77 -1.22 -15.79
N ALA A 6 1.87 -1.73 -15.23
CA ALA A 6 2.59 -2.85 -15.82
C ALA A 6 2.95 -3.94 -14.80
N ASP A 7 2.90 -5.20 -15.25
CA ASP A 7 3.45 -6.37 -14.56
C ASP A 7 4.33 -7.15 -15.56
N PHE A 8 5.47 -7.64 -15.08
CA PHE A 8 6.33 -8.55 -15.84
C PHE A 8 6.67 -9.75 -14.96
N TYR A 9 6.03 -10.87 -15.25
CA TYR A 9 6.08 -12.03 -14.37
C TYR A 9 6.07 -13.35 -15.13
N ARG A 10 6.50 -14.42 -14.44
CA ARG A 10 6.49 -15.77 -14.97
C ARG A 10 5.05 -16.23 -15.21
N ARG A 11 4.79 -16.87 -16.36
CA ARG A 11 3.49 -17.49 -16.65
C ARG A 11 3.20 -18.63 -15.65
N PRO A 12 2.00 -18.67 -15.02
CA PRO A 12 1.61 -19.75 -14.11
C PRO A 12 1.51 -21.11 -14.79
N GLN A 13 1.09 -21.11 -16.06
CA GLN A 13 0.97 -22.32 -16.86
C GLN A 13 2.33 -22.67 -17.47
N THR A 14 2.81 -23.88 -17.18
CA THR A 14 3.99 -24.43 -17.84
C THR A 14 3.59 -24.87 -19.24
N GLU A 15 4.31 -24.39 -20.26
CA GLU A 15 4.14 -24.87 -21.63
C GLU A 15 4.41 -26.38 -21.71
N ALA A 16 3.81 -27.07 -22.67
CA ALA A 16 4.01 -28.51 -22.88
C ALA A 16 5.50 -28.90 -23.07
N SER A 17 6.34 -27.93 -23.46
CA SER A 17 7.79 -28.07 -23.62
C SER A 17 8.60 -28.00 -22.32
N GLY A 18 7.98 -27.67 -21.17
CA GLY A 18 8.67 -27.45 -19.90
C GLY A 18 9.43 -26.11 -19.83
N GLN A 19 9.37 -25.28 -20.87
CA GLN A 19 10.06 -24.01 -20.94
C GLN A 19 9.38 -22.95 -20.07
N VAL A 20 10.17 -22.23 -19.26
CA VAL A 20 9.70 -21.12 -18.44
C VAL A 20 9.54 -19.88 -19.31
N MET A 21 8.29 -19.40 -19.42
CA MET A 21 7.92 -18.19 -20.15
C MET A 21 7.62 -17.06 -19.17
N TRP A 22 7.99 -15.86 -19.57
CA TRP A 22 7.63 -14.60 -18.92
C TRP A 22 6.64 -13.86 -19.79
N GLU A 23 5.73 -13.12 -19.17
CA GLU A 23 4.73 -12.30 -19.83
C GLU A 23 4.77 -10.88 -19.26
N LEU A 24 4.81 -9.90 -20.14
CA LEU A 24 4.68 -8.48 -19.85
C LEU A 24 3.26 -8.07 -20.21
N LEU A 25 2.56 -7.47 -19.26
CA LEU A 25 1.24 -6.89 -19.42
C LEU A 25 1.31 -5.40 -19.11
N ILE A 26 0.77 -4.58 -20.00
CA ILE A 26 0.70 -3.13 -19.86
C ILE A 26 -0.73 -2.68 -20.18
N CYS A 27 -1.32 -1.87 -19.31
CA CYS A 27 -2.60 -1.23 -19.59
C CYS A 27 -2.65 0.20 -19.08
N ASP A 28 -3.60 1.00 -19.58
CA ASP A 28 -3.98 2.25 -18.92
C ASP A 28 -4.99 2.00 -17.79
N ALA A 29 -5.28 3.04 -17.00
CA ALA A 29 -6.20 2.93 -15.85
C ALA A 29 -7.65 2.59 -16.24
N THR A 30 -8.03 2.76 -17.51
CA THR A 30 -9.37 2.47 -18.05
C THR A 30 -9.45 1.17 -18.83
N ARG A 31 -8.31 0.49 -19.03
CA ARG A 31 -8.14 -0.63 -19.99
C ARG A 31 -8.58 -0.28 -21.42
N SER A 32 -8.53 1.00 -21.81
CA SER A 32 -8.75 1.41 -23.21
C SER A 32 -7.56 1.06 -24.10
N PHE A 33 -6.40 0.94 -23.46
CA PHE A 33 -5.15 0.44 -24.01
C PHE A 33 -4.72 -0.81 -23.24
N GLU A 34 -4.41 -1.88 -23.97
CA GLU A 34 -3.80 -3.10 -23.47
C GLU A 34 -2.70 -3.56 -24.43
N TYR A 35 -1.55 -3.94 -23.87
CA TYR A 35 -0.43 -4.52 -24.60
C TYR A 35 0.11 -5.72 -23.84
N GLN A 36 0.36 -6.80 -24.57
CA GLN A 36 0.92 -8.03 -24.02
C GLN A 36 2.07 -8.52 -24.88
N ALA A 37 3.11 -9.02 -24.23
CA ALA A 37 4.25 -9.65 -24.89
C ALA A 37 4.82 -10.78 -24.04
N THR A 38 5.39 -11.80 -24.68
CA THR A 38 5.99 -12.94 -23.98
C THR A 38 7.41 -13.20 -24.44
N CYS A 39 8.27 -13.65 -23.52
CA CYS A 39 9.62 -14.11 -23.85
C CYS A 39 10.02 -15.34 -23.04
N PRO A 40 10.99 -16.13 -23.51
CA PRO A 40 11.59 -17.17 -22.69
C PRO A 40 12.41 -16.57 -21.55
N GLN A 41 12.64 -17.34 -20.48
CA GLN A 41 13.44 -16.91 -19.33
C GLN A 41 14.84 -16.40 -19.69
N SER A 42 15.48 -16.95 -20.72
CA SER A 42 16.80 -16.50 -21.19
C SER A 42 16.81 -15.06 -21.76
N GLN A 43 15.64 -14.52 -22.09
CA GLN A 43 15.46 -13.17 -22.63
C GLN A 43 14.78 -12.22 -21.63
N ALA A 44 14.37 -12.70 -20.45
CA ALA A 44 13.69 -11.89 -19.44
C ALA A 44 14.67 -10.89 -18.80
N SER A 45 14.76 -9.70 -19.39
CA SER A 45 15.69 -8.64 -18.98
C SER A 45 15.05 -7.26 -19.06
N SER A 46 15.67 -6.26 -18.41
CA SER A 46 15.24 -4.85 -18.49
C SER A 46 15.37 -4.29 -19.91
N SER A 47 16.35 -4.75 -20.71
CA SER A 47 16.48 -4.36 -22.12
C SER A 47 15.35 -4.91 -22.98
N TRP A 48 14.91 -6.15 -22.73
CA TRP A 48 13.74 -6.71 -23.41
C TRP A 48 12.48 -5.92 -23.04
N VAL A 49 12.25 -5.66 -21.75
CA VAL A 49 11.11 -4.84 -21.29
C VAL A 49 11.12 -3.45 -21.93
N ALA A 50 12.28 -2.79 -22.02
CA ALA A 50 12.40 -1.48 -22.66
C ALA A 50 11.98 -1.52 -24.15
N SER A 51 12.40 -2.55 -24.89
CA SER A 51 11.99 -2.70 -26.30
C SER A 51 10.48 -2.88 -26.44
N GLN A 52 9.86 -3.63 -25.53
CA GLN A 52 8.42 -3.84 -25.53
C GLN A 52 7.66 -2.58 -25.13
N LEU A 53 8.18 -1.78 -24.18
CA LEU A 53 7.60 -0.48 -23.83
C LEU A 53 7.61 0.49 -25.02
N GLN A 54 8.70 0.54 -25.78
CA GLN A 54 8.76 1.35 -27.01
C GLN A 54 7.77 0.85 -28.07
N GLN A 55 7.70 -0.47 -28.26
CA GLN A 55 6.76 -1.07 -29.21
C GLN A 55 5.30 -0.80 -28.83
N ALA A 56 4.98 -0.87 -27.54
CA ALA A 56 3.65 -0.60 -26.99
C ALA A 56 3.25 0.88 -27.15
N ALA A 57 4.22 1.79 -27.00
CA ALA A 57 4.01 3.23 -27.06
C ALA A 57 3.91 3.80 -28.48
N GLY A 58 4.53 3.13 -29.45
CA GLY A 58 4.75 3.69 -30.78
C GLY A 58 5.53 5.00 -30.67
N GLU A 59 4.88 6.12 -30.97
CA GLU A 59 5.51 7.44 -30.93
C GLU A 59 5.46 8.12 -29.55
N LYS A 60 4.59 7.69 -28.63
CA LYS A 60 4.33 8.43 -27.38
C LYS A 60 4.40 7.54 -26.14
N LEU A 61 5.50 7.65 -25.43
CA LEU A 61 5.73 6.98 -24.14
C LEU A 61 4.85 7.58 -23.02
N PRO A 62 4.48 6.78 -22.01
CA PRO A 62 3.80 7.28 -20.82
C PRO A 62 4.74 8.18 -20.00
N ASN A 63 4.15 9.00 -19.12
CA ASN A 63 4.91 9.76 -18.15
C ASN A 63 5.33 8.90 -16.96
N VAL A 64 4.43 8.02 -16.51
CA VAL A 64 4.62 7.15 -15.34
C VAL A 64 4.16 5.73 -15.65
N ILE A 65 4.93 4.75 -15.17
CA ILE A 65 4.51 3.34 -15.10
C ILE A 65 4.35 2.95 -13.63
N GLN A 66 3.17 2.51 -13.28
CA GLN A 66 2.83 2.00 -11.95
C GLN A 66 3.02 0.49 -11.89
N VAL A 67 3.73 0.03 -10.86
CA VAL A 67 4.08 -1.38 -10.68
C VAL A 67 3.73 -1.82 -9.26
N PHE A 68 2.90 -2.85 -9.11
CA PHE A 68 2.55 -3.38 -7.79
C PHE A 68 3.43 -4.55 -7.36
N ARG A 69 4.02 -5.29 -8.31
CA ARG A 69 4.73 -6.53 -8.02
C ARG A 69 6.22 -6.29 -7.77
N PRO A 70 6.75 -6.55 -6.55
CA PRO A 70 8.17 -6.37 -6.24
C PRO A 70 9.11 -7.14 -7.17
N GLN A 71 8.73 -8.36 -7.55
CA GLN A 71 9.55 -9.23 -8.41
C GLN A 71 9.76 -8.64 -9.81
N SER A 72 8.85 -7.77 -10.27
CA SER A 72 8.92 -7.11 -11.59
C SER A 72 9.57 -5.72 -11.52
N LEU A 73 9.56 -5.09 -10.34
CA LEU A 73 9.87 -3.68 -10.15
C LEU A 73 11.26 -3.31 -10.68
N SER A 74 12.31 -4.04 -10.27
CA SER A 74 13.70 -3.73 -10.68
C SER A 74 13.90 -3.74 -12.19
N LEU A 75 13.28 -4.70 -12.90
CA LEU A 75 13.40 -4.80 -14.36
C LEU A 75 12.68 -3.64 -15.06
N ILE A 76 11.47 -3.31 -14.59
CA ILE A 76 10.66 -2.21 -15.15
C ILE A 76 11.29 -0.85 -14.82
N GLU A 77 11.83 -0.65 -13.61
CA GLU A 77 12.56 0.56 -13.24
C GLU A 77 13.77 0.81 -14.13
N GLN A 78 14.59 -0.22 -14.37
CA GLN A 78 15.74 -0.11 -15.26
C GLN A 78 15.32 0.20 -16.70
N ALA A 79 14.24 -0.43 -17.18
CA ALA A 79 13.67 -0.15 -18.49
C ALA A 79 13.10 1.27 -18.59
N GLY A 80 12.39 1.74 -17.55
CA GLY A 80 11.87 3.10 -17.49
C GLY A 80 12.99 4.13 -17.49
N ARG A 81 14.05 3.92 -16.69
CA ARG A 81 15.23 4.81 -16.65
C ARG A 81 15.91 4.95 -18.02
N SER A 82 16.04 3.87 -18.80
CA SER A 82 16.66 3.95 -20.13
C SER A 82 15.79 4.70 -21.16
N LEU A 83 14.48 4.79 -20.91
CA LEU A 83 13.50 5.46 -21.76
C LEU A 83 13.06 6.84 -21.24
N GLY A 84 13.59 7.29 -20.10
CA GLY A 84 13.16 8.53 -19.46
C GLY A 84 11.74 8.50 -18.86
N ILE A 85 11.22 7.31 -18.55
CA ILE A 85 9.91 7.10 -17.92
C ILE A 85 10.09 6.92 -16.42
N SER A 86 9.31 7.65 -15.62
CA SER A 86 9.27 7.44 -14.17
C SER A 86 8.51 6.17 -13.82
N VAL A 87 9.05 5.37 -12.91
CA VAL A 87 8.37 4.16 -12.41
C VAL A 87 7.97 4.39 -10.97
N GLU A 88 6.69 4.14 -10.67
CA GLU A 88 6.09 4.34 -9.35
C GLU A 88 5.70 2.98 -8.77
N PRO A 89 6.37 2.50 -7.70
CA PRO A 89 5.90 1.33 -6.97
C PRO A 89 4.61 1.68 -6.23
N THR A 90 3.51 0.99 -6.55
CA THR A 90 2.21 1.23 -5.91
C THR A 90 1.35 -0.01 -5.96
N ARG A 91 0.67 -0.33 -4.85
CA ARG A 91 -0.30 -1.44 -4.81
C ARG A 91 -1.59 -1.14 -5.60
N ARG A 92 -1.80 0.13 -6.00
CA ARG A 92 -3.02 0.67 -6.62
C ARG A 92 -3.09 0.49 -8.14
N THR A 93 -2.71 -0.68 -8.63
CA THR A 93 -2.82 -1.03 -10.06
C THR A 93 -4.12 -1.78 -10.37
N LEU A 94 -5.28 -1.15 -10.12
CA LEU A 94 -6.59 -1.82 -10.16
C LEU A 94 -6.93 -2.44 -11.53
N ALA A 95 -6.73 -1.68 -12.62
CA ALA A 95 -7.00 -2.14 -13.98
C ALA A 95 -6.14 -3.35 -14.35
N LEU A 96 -4.85 -3.30 -14.03
CA LEU A 96 -3.92 -4.39 -14.23
C LEU A 96 -4.27 -5.61 -13.36
N LYS A 97 -4.64 -5.42 -12.10
CA LYS A 97 -5.06 -6.51 -11.20
C LYS A 97 -6.30 -7.22 -11.72
N GLN A 98 -7.28 -6.48 -12.24
CA GLN A 98 -8.46 -7.06 -12.90
C GLN A 98 -8.07 -7.91 -14.11
N TRP A 99 -7.20 -7.39 -14.97
CA TRP A 99 -6.73 -8.13 -16.14
C TRP A 99 -5.93 -9.40 -15.76
N LEU A 100 -5.07 -9.31 -14.76
CA LEU A 100 -4.33 -10.46 -14.21
C LEU A 100 -5.28 -11.52 -13.65
N GLN A 101 -6.35 -11.13 -12.95
CA GLN A 101 -7.36 -12.06 -12.44
C GLN A 101 -8.08 -12.80 -13.57
N GLU A 102 -8.46 -12.12 -14.66
CA GLU A 102 -9.07 -12.74 -15.85
C GLU A 102 -8.14 -13.78 -16.48
N LYS A 103 -6.82 -13.49 -16.49
CA LYS A 103 -5.79 -14.41 -16.97
C LYS A 103 -5.35 -15.45 -15.93
N GLN A 104 -5.97 -15.48 -14.76
CA GLN A 104 -5.66 -16.40 -13.65
C GLN A 104 -4.21 -16.27 -13.11
N TYR A 105 -3.66 -15.07 -13.13
CA TYR A 105 -2.38 -14.76 -12.51
C TYR A 105 -2.53 -14.44 -11.01
N PRO A 106 -1.54 -14.80 -10.17
CA PRO A 106 -1.56 -14.42 -8.77
C PRO A 106 -1.34 -12.91 -8.61
N ILE A 107 -2.30 -12.23 -7.98
CA ILE A 107 -2.21 -10.80 -7.67
C ILE A 107 -1.81 -10.51 -6.22
N SER A 108 -1.76 -11.54 -5.38
CA SER A 108 -1.34 -11.43 -3.98
C SER A 108 0.13 -11.06 -3.89
N LEU A 109 0.45 -10.11 -3.03
CA LEU A 109 1.83 -9.77 -2.69
C LEU A 109 2.36 -10.70 -1.61
N ASP A 110 3.67 -10.94 -1.66
CA ASP A 110 4.36 -11.69 -0.62
C ASP A 110 4.22 -10.94 0.71
N LYS A 111 4.01 -11.67 1.79
CA LYS A 111 3.95 -11.14 3.15
C LYS A 111 5.18 -11.61 3.92
N PRO A 112 6.36 -10.98 3.72
CA PRO A 112 7.57 -11.39 4.43
C PRO A 112 7.37 -11.28 5.95
N PRO A 113 8.18 -11.99 6.76
CA PRO A 113 8.14 -11.81 8.21
C PRO A 113 8.33 -10.34 8.58
N PRO A 114 7.53 -9.79 9.50
CA PRO A 114 7.64 -8.39 9.88
C PRO A 114 8.94 -8.15 10.66
N MET A 115 9.58 -7.00 10.41
CA MET A 115 10.79 -6.57 11.12
C MET A 115 10.43 -5.64 12.29
N PRO A 116 11.18 -5.65 13.40
CA PRO A 116 10.95 -4.69 14.48
C PRO A 116 11.16 -3.26 13.98
N LEU A 117 10.27 -2.34 14.36
CA LEU A 117 10.49 -0.92 14.11
C LEU A 117 11.77 -0.46 14.82
N PRO A 118 12.64 0.34 14.19
CA PRO A 118 13.82 0.91 14.85
C PRO A 118 13.47 1.67 16.14
N GLU A 119 14.25 1.47 17.21
CA GLU A 119 13.98 2.07 18.53
C GLU A 119 13.89 3.61 18.50
N ASN A 120 14.66 4.25 17.61
CA ASN A 120 14.66 5.70 17.42
C ASN A 120 13.37 6.24 16.76
N LEU A 121 12.43 5.36 16.42
CA LEU A 121 11.11 5.65 15.84
C LEU A 121 9.97 5.17 16.75
N TRP A 122 10.26 4.61 17.93
CA TRP A 122 9.21 4.17 18.83
C TRP A 122 8.40 5.34 19.38
N GLY A 123 7.09 5.11 19.56
CA GLY A 123 6.26 5.95 20.40
C GLY A 123 6.53 5.67 21.88
N GLU A 124 6.25 6.64 22.73
CA GLU A 124 6.26 6.49 24.19
C GLU A 124 5.06 5.63 24.62
N GLU A 125 3.90 5.89 24.03
CA GLU A 125 2.65 5.15 24.27
C GLU A 125 1.85 4.99 22.97
N TRP A 126 0.88 4.08 22.98
CA TRP A 126 -0.08 3.95 21.89
C TRP A 126 -1.43 3.43 22.40
N ARG A 127 -2.49 3.67 21.64
CA ARG A 127 -3.83 3.13 21.93
C ARG A 127 -4.64 2.87 20.66
N PHE A 128 -5.64 2.02 20.79
CA PHE A 128 -6.74 1.94 19.82
C PHE A 128 -7.71 3.11 20.02
N ALA A 129 -8.22 3.63 18.91
CA ALA A 129 -9.24 4.66 18.86
C ALA A 129 -10.34 4.27 17.85
N SER A 130 -11.45 4.99 17.90
CA SER A 130 -12.53 4.85 16.94
C SER A 130 -13.21 6.19 16.79
N LEU A 131 -13.42 6.59 15.54
CA LEU A 131 -14.16 7.79 15.17
C LEU A 131 -15.28 7.36 14.23
N THR A 132 -16.36 8.14 14.13
CA THR A 132 -17.32 7.87 13.06
C THR A 132 -16.73 8.32 11.72
N ALA A 133 -17.20 7.73 10.62
CA ALA A 133 -16.80 8.14 9.28
C ALA A 133 -17.02 9.64 9.03
N GLY A 134 -18.08 10.24 9.59
CA GLY A 134 -18.29 11.69 9.55
C GLY A 134 -17.21 12.45 10.32
N ASP A 135 -16.93 12.04 11.56
CA ASP A 135 -15.96 12.71 12.43
C ASP A 135 -14.54 12.68 11.85
N VAL A 136 -14.14 11.62 11.13
CA VAL A 136 -12.82 11.56 10.49
C VAL A 136 -12.60 12.74 9.55
N VAL A 137 -13.63 13.10 8.76
CA VAL A 137 -13.54 14.22 7.82
C VAL A 137 -13.63 15.56 8.55
N GLU A 138 -14.56 15.67 9.51
CA GLU A 138 -14.76 16.91 10.27
C GLU A 138 -13.54 17.28 11.13
N VAL A 139 -12.93 16.29 11.80
CA VAL A 139 -11.83 16.50 12.71
C VAL A 139 -10.53 16.80 11.95
N PHE A 140 -10.27 16.13 10.84
CA PHE A 140 -8.95 16.18 10.19
C PHE A 140 -8.94 16.89 8.83
N GLY A 141 -10.10 17.19 8.23
CA GLY A 141 -10.19 17.81 6.90
C GLY A 141 -9.65 19.24 6.85
N ASP A 142 -9.98 20.06 7.86
CA ASP A 142 -9.64 21.49 7.88
C ASP A 142 -8.55 21.85 8.90
N ARG A 143 -8.07 20.88 9.69
CA ARG A 143 -7.06 21.15 10.72
C ARG A 143 -5.66 21.24 10.11
N PRO A 144 -4.82 22.20 10.56
CA PRO A 144 -3.43 22.28 10.14
C PRO A 144 -2.61 21.17 10.81
N ILE A 145 -2.54 20.00 10.17
CA ILE A 145 -1.69 18.88 10.58
C ILE A 145 -0.43 18.90 9.72
N PRO A 146 0.78 18.85 10.31
CA PRO A 146 2.03 18.93 9.54
C PRO A 146 2.17 17.88 8.43
N ILE A 147 1.66 16.68 8.66
CA ILE A 147 1.60 15.60 7.66
C ILE A 147 0.17 15.08 7.62
N LEU A 148 -0.54 15.37 6.54
CA LEU A 148 -1.91 14.92 6.34
C LEU A 148 -1.98 14.10 5.05
N GLU A 149 -2.29 12.82 5.19
CA GLU A 149 -2.52 11.90 4.08
C GLU A 149 -3.96 11.38 4.14
N MET A 150 -4.86 12.11 3.49
CA MET A 150 -6.26 11.72 3.32
C MET A 150 -6.62 11.71 1.84
N PRO A 151 -6.23 10.67 1.08
CA PRO A 151 -6.53 10.62 -0.33
C PRO A 151 -8.03 10.68 -0.60
N GLU A 152 -8.46 11.48 -1.57
CA GLU A 152 -9.89 11.71 -1.84
C GLU A 152 -10.68 10.41 -2.04
N TYR A 153 -10.09 9.42 -2.72
CA TYR A 153 -10.75 8.14 -2.97
C TYR A 153 -10.94 7.27 -1.71
N LEU A 154 -10.24 7.57 -0.60
CA LEU A 154 -10.44 6.92 0.70
C LEU A 154 -11.43 7.68 1.59
N LEU A 155 -11.81 8.91 1.23
CA LEU A 155 -12.78 9.66 2.01
C LEU A 155 -14.08 8.84 2.14
N PRO A 156 -14.68 8.75 3.34
CA PRO A 156 -15.80 7.85 3.58
C PRO A 156 -16.98 8.02 2.60
N ILE A 157 -17.26 9.25 2.17
CA ILE A 157 -18.31 9.53 1.19
C ILE A 157 -18.00 8.92 -0.19
N ASN A 158 -16.77 9.06 -0.67
CA ASN A 158 -16.32 8.49 -1.95
C ASN A 158 -16.21 6.96 -1.88
N PHE A 159 -16.04 6.44 -0.67
CA PHE A 159 -15.99 5.01 -0.40
C PHE A 159 -17.37 4.38 -0.14
N GLY A 160 -18.44 5.19 -0.17
CA GLY A 160 -19.81 4.73 0.04
C GLY A 160 -20.08 4.20 1.44
N LEU A 161 -19.38 4.74 2.45
CA LEU A 161 -19.63 4.45 3.87
C LEU A 161 -20.63 5.46 4.44
N ALA A 162 -21.58 4.98 5.25
CA ALA A 162 -22.45 5.86 6.02
C ALA A 162 -21.65 6.60 7.09
N SER A 163 -21.99 7.86 7.36
CA SER A 163 -21.26 8.73 8.29
C SER A 163 -21.20 8.19 9.72
N THR A 164 -22.13 7.34 10.12
CA THR A 164 -22.20 6.73 11.46
C THR A 164 -21.33 5.49 11.63
N ILE A 165 -20.74 4.96 10.56
CA ILE A 165 -19.91 3.75 10.64
C ILE A 165 -18.65 4.05 11.45
N PRO A 166 -18.30 3.23 12.45
CA PRO A 166 -17.07 3.39 13.21
C PRO A 166 -15.86 3.04 12.32
N VAL A 167 -14.99 4.02 12.12
CA VAL A 167 -13.66 3.86 11.53
C VAL A 167 -12.67 3.68 12.68
N PRO A 168 -12.06 2.50 12.83
CA PRO A 168 -11.08 2.26 13.87
C PRO A 168 -9.74 2.91 13.50
N GLY A 169 -8.90 3.16 14.50
CA GLY A 169 -7.54 3.65 14.26
C GLY A 169 -6.58 3.34 15.39
N VAL A 170 -5.31 3.57 15.10
CA VAL A 170 -4.21 3.47 16.05
C VAL A 170 -3.65 4.87 16.28
N VAL A 171 -3.52 5.25 17.55
CA VAL A 171 -2.93 6.52 17.96
C VAL A 171 -1.60 6.23 18.62
N ILE A 172 -0.53 6.84 18.13
CA ILE A 172 0.81 6.75 18.68
C ILE A 172 1.20 8.10 19.29
N TYR A 173 1.57 8.05 20.56
CA TYR A 173 2.12 9.18 21.31
C TYR A 173 3.63 9.16 21.16
N GLY A 174 4.15 10.01 20.28
CA GLY A 174 5.57 10.03 19.94
C GLY A 174 6.42 10.96 20.81
N GLY A 175 5.81 11.70 21.74
CA GLY A 175 6.51 12.71 22.56
C GLY A 175 7.38 13.63 21.69
N ARG A 176 8.66 13.72 22.07
CA ARG A 176 9.67 14.51 21.35
C ARG A 176 10.06 13.92 19.98
N LEU A 177 9.79 12.63 19.75
CA LEU A 177 10.09 11.91 18.50
C LEU A 177 8.91 11.88 17.52
N SER A 178 7.74 12.40 17.90
CA SER A 178 6.52 12.42 17.08
C SER A 178 6.78 12.86 15.64
N MET A 179 7.41 14.02 15.42
CA MET A 179 7.74 14.50 14.07
C MET A 179 8.69 13.60 13.30
N ARG A 180 9.66 12.94 13.98
CA ARG A 180 10.58 12.01 13.33
C ARG A 180 9.85 10.76 12.88
N LEU A 181 9.02 10.17 13.75
CA LEU A 181 8.17 9.04 13.41
C LEU A 181 7.23 9.39 12.25
N ALA A 182 6.58 10.55 12.30
CA ALA A 182 5.66 10.98 11.25
C ALA A 182 6.34 11.15 9.89
N ARG A 183 7.55 11.70 9.86
CA ARG A 183 8.34 11.81 8.61
C ARG A 183 8.79 10.46 8.07
N TRP A 184 9.16 9.53 8.96
CA TRP A 184 9.48 8.17 8.56
C TRP A 184 8.26 7.45 7.97
N LEU A 185 7.09 7.56 8.62
CA LEU A 185 5.83 7.02 8.10
C LEU A 185 5.52 7.58 6.71
N GLN A 186 5.60 8.91 6.53
CA GLN A 186 5.40 9.54 5.23
C GLN A 186 6.30 8.94 4.12
N GLN A 187 7.55 8.60 4.44
CA GLN A 187 8.48 7.98 3.49
C GLN A 187 8.23 6.49 3.30
N ALA A 188 7.78 5.79 4.34
CA ALA A 188 7.45 4.37 4.28
C ALA A 188 6.21 4.09 3.43
N HIS A 189 5.34 5.10 3.23
CA HIS A 189 4.04 4.97 2.56
C HIS A 189 3.16 3.90 3.23
N PRO A 190 2.60 4.19 4.43
CA PRO A 190 1.78 3.25 5.17
C PRO A 190 0.56 2.84 4.34
N VAL A 191 0.27 1.54 4.34
CA VAL A 191 -0.86 0.96 3.63
C VAL A 191 -1.93 0.50 4.61
N ALA A 192 -1.53 -0.26 5.64
CA ALA A 192 -2.45 -0.77 6.63
C ALA A 192 -1.77 -1.05 7.97
N VAL A 193 -2.50 -0.91 9.06
CA VAL A 193 -2.12 -1.41 10.39
C VAL A 193 -3.01 -2.60 10.73
N ASN A 194 -2.38 -3.73 11.03
CA ASN A 194 -3.02 -5.01 11.22
C ASN A 194 -2.67 -5.58 12.61
N TYR A 195 -3.68 -6.05 13.33
CA TYR A 195 -3.48 -6.88 14.51
C TYR A 195 -3.13 -8.31 14.08
N ILE A 196 -2.03 -8.82 14.62
CA ILE A 196 -1.57 -10.19 14.43
C ILE A 196 -1.59 -10.89 15.79
N ALA A 197 -2.43 -11.91 15.90
CA ALA A 197 -2.51 -12.73 17.11
C ALA A 197 -1.24 -13.57 17.27
N GLY A 198 -0.69 -13.65 18.48
CA GLY A 198 0.58 -14.32 18.73
C GLY A 198 0.92 -14.48 20.21
N ALA A 199 2.15 -14.89 20.49
CA ALA A 199 2.74 -14.91 21.82
C ALA A 199 4.15 -14.27 21.75
N PRO A 200 4.27 -12.93 21.86
CA PRO A 200 3.20 -11.96 22.18
C PRO A 200 2.30 -11.61 20.98
N ASP A 201 1.13 -11.01 21.26
CA ASP A 201 0.30 -10.34 20.26
C ASP A 201 1.04 -9.11 19.68
N GLY A 202 0.68 -8.66 18.48
CA GLY A 202 1.36 -7.53 17.85
C GLY A 202 0.54 -6.70 16.88
N LEU A 203 0.94 -5.43 16.74
CA LEU A 203 0.51 -4.54 15.67
C LEU A 203 1.57 -4.47 14.59
N VAL A 204 1.19 -4.82 13.37
CA VAL A 204 2.05 -4.80 12.20
C VAL A 204 1.58 -3.72 11.23
N LEU A 205 2.47 -2.78 10.94
CA LEU A 205 2.31 -1.80 9.86
C LEU A 205 2.79 -2.44 8.55
N GLU A 206 1.91 -2.54 7.57
CA GLU A 206 2.26 -2.77 6.19
C GLU A 206 2.48 -1.43 5.47
N ALA A 207 3.55 -1.36 4.69
CA ALA A 207 3.95 -0.16 3.97
C ALA A 207 4.49 -0.50 2.58
N SER A 208 4.56 0.49 1.69
CA SER A 208 5.08 0.33 0.32
C SER A 208 4.46 -0.90 -0.38
N LEU A 209 5.23 -1.69 -1.13
CA LEU A 209 4.75 -2.92 -1.76
C LEU A 209 4.65 -4.09 -0.78
N VAL A 210 5.70 -4.36 0.01
CA VAL A 210 5.79 -5.57 0.87
C VAL A 210 6.44 -5.34 2.23
N ASP A 211 6.76 -4.09 2.57
CA ASP A 211 7.42 -3.79 3.84
C ASP A 211 6.46 -4.01 5.00
N ARG A 212 6.95 -4.66 6.06
CA ARG A 212 6.16 -5.01 7.24
C ARG A 212 6.96 -4.72 8.51
N TRP A 213 6.38 -3.91 9.39
CA TRP A 213 7.03 -3.41 10.60
C TRP A 213 6.20 -3.75 11.83
N ILE A 214 6.81 -4.36 12.84
CA ILE A 214 6.19 -4.54 14.16
C ILE A 214 6.26 -3.20 14.88
N VAL A 215 5.12 -2.55 15.05
CA VAL A 215 4.99 -1.24 15.70
C VAL A 215 4.86 -1.39 17.21
N ALA A 216 4.15 -2.42 17.67
CA ALA A 216 3.97 -2.73 19.07
C ALA A 216 3.77 -4.23 19.27
N THR A 217 4.18 -4.73 20.43
CA THR A 217 3.83 -6.06 20.94
C THR A 217 3.19 -5.92 22.32
N PHE A 218 2.31 -6.84 22.67
CA PHE A 218 1.60 -6.84 23.95
C PHE A 218 1.15 -8.24 24.34
N GLU A 219 0.99 -8.48 25.65
CA GLU A 219 0.46 -9.73 26.21
C GLU A 219 -0.80 -9.49 27.06
N ASP A 220 -1.16 -8.22 27.25
CA ASP A 220 -2.31 -7.81 28.03
C ASP A 220 -3.62 -8.26 27.36
N LYS A 221 -4.47 -8.93 28.13
CA LYS A 221 -5.71 -9.52 27.63
C LYS A 221 -6.76 -8.47 27.26
N GLU A 222 -6.79 -7.34 27.95
CA GLU A 222 -7.68 -6.21 27.62
C GLU A 222 -7.24 -5.56 26.31
N VAL A 223 -5.93 -5.38 26.12
CA VAL A 223 -5.37 -4.88 24.85
C VAL A 223 -5.66 -5.85 23.71
N ALA A 224 -5.54 -7.17 23.92
CA ALA A 224 -5.92 -8.17 22.92
C ALA A 224 -7.42 -8.16 22.59
N ALA A 225 -8.29 -7.91 23.55
CA ALA A 225 -9.73 -7.74 23.30
C ALA A 225 -10.03 -6.46 22.50
N ALA A 226 -9.33 -5.36 22.80
CA ALA A 226 -9.41 -4.12 22.03
C ALA A 226 -8.90 -4.31 20.59
N ALA A 227 -7.82 -5.06 20.39
CA ALA A 227 -7.27 -5.38 19.08
C ALA A 227 -8.24 -6.20 18.21
N LYS A 228 -8.95 -7.16 18.81
CA LYS A 228 -10.03 -7.88 18.12
C LYS A 228 -11.18 -6.96 17.74
N THR A 229 -11.54 -6.02 18.61
CA THR A 229 -12.58 -5.01 18.32
C THR A 229 -12.14 -4.07 17.18
N TYR A 230 -10.85 -3.70 17.15
CA TYR A 230 -10.25 -2.93 16.07
C TYR A 230 -10.41 -3.65 14.71
N GLU A 231 -10.06 -4.92 14.61
CA GLU A 231 -10.20 -5.69 13.36
C GLU A 231 -11.67 -5.88 12.95
N GLN A 232 -12.57 -6.12 13.91
CA GLN A 232 -14.01 -6.21 13.63
C GLN A 232 -14.55 -4.91 13.02
N ARG A 233 -14.20 -3.76 13.59
CA ARG A 233 -14.60 -2.45 13.07
C ARG A 233 -13.97 -2.18 11.72
N LYS A 234 -12.72 -2.61 11.51
CA LYS A 234 -12.01 -2.45 10.25
C LYS A 234 -12.69 -3.23 9.13
N HIS A 235 -13.20 -4.42 9.40
CA HIS A 235 -14.05 -5.14 8.45
C HIS A 235 -15.38 -4.41 8.18
N GLN A 236 -16.04 -3.86 9.21
CA GLN A 236 -17.29 -3.11 9.07
C GLN A 236 -17.12 -1.83 8.24
N SER A 237 -15.97 -1.16 8.35
CA SER A 237 -15.58 -0.01 7.54
C SER A 237 -14.93 -0.39 6.20
N ARG A 238 -15.06 -1.66 5.76
CA ARG A 238 -14.54 -2.18 4.48
C ARG A 238 -13.03 -1.99 4.31
N GLY A 239 -12.28 -2.19 5.40
CA GLY A 239 -10.84 -2.05 5.48
C GLY A 239 -10.36 -0.64 5.80
N LEU A 240 -11.25 0.36 5.83
CA LEU A 240 -10.89 1.76 6.10
C LEU A 240 -10.54 1.93 7.59
N HIS A 241 -9.39 2.51 7.88
CA HIS A 241 -8.92 2.77 9.23
C HIS A 241 -7.95 3.95 9.21
N PHE A 242 -7.48 4.41 10.37
CA PHE A 242 -6.51 5.50 10.43
C PHE A 242 -5.33 5.24 11.33
N LEU A 243 -4.23 5.94 11.05
CA LEU A 243 -3.06 6.06 11.91
C LEU A 243 -2.89 7.53 12.28
N LEU A 244 -2.78 7.81 13.57
CA LEU A 244 -2.55 9.16 14.10
C LEU A 244 -1.27 9.17 14.91
N VAL A 245 -0.40 10.13 14.64
CA VAL A 245 0.79 10.43 15.44
C VAL A 245 0.61 11.80 16.07
N GLN A 246 0.81 11.88 17.37
CA GLN A 246 0.75 13.12 18.14
C GLN A 246 1.81 13.12 19.26
N PRO A 247 2.18 14.27 19.82
CA PRO A 247 3.18 14.32 20.89
C PRO A 247 2.65 13.70 22.20
N ASP A 248 1.41 14.01 22.57
CA ASP A 248 0.79 13.64 23.85
C ASP A 248 -0.74 13.47 23.71
N ASP A 249 -1.43 13.22 24.83
CA ASP A 249 -2.88 13.01 24.91
C ASP A 249 -3.70 14.29 25.11
N SER A 250 -3.07 15.47 25.02
CA SER A 250 -3.77 16.75 25.16
C SER A 250 -4.87 16.97 24.13
N GLY A 251 -4.78 16.28 22.97
CA GLY A 251 -5.69 16.46 21.83
C GLY A 251 -5.56 17.83 21.15
N MET A 252 -4.56 18.62 21.53
CA MET A 252 -4.34 19.98 21.02
C MET A 252 -3.42 20.01 19.79
N THR A 253 -2.43 19.11 19.74
CA THR A 253 -1.40 19.09 18.71
C THR A 253 -1.37 17.75 18.00
N TYR A 254 -1.57 17.76 16.68
CA TYR A 254 -1.38 16.59 15.83
C TYR A 254 -0.09 16.74 15.02
N THR A 255 0.61 15.63 14.83
CA THR A 255 1.87 15.59 14.09
C THR A 255 1.67 15.02 12.70
N GLY A 256 0.94 13.90 12.61
CA GLY A 256 0.65 13.25 11.35
C GLY A 256 -0.63 12.42 11.40
N PHE A 257 -1.38 12.43 10.30
CA PHE A 257 -2.58 11.63 10.14
C PHE A 257 -2.58 10.94 8.78
N TRP A 258 -2.89 9.65 8.77
CA TRP A 258 -3.05 8.83 7.57
C TRP A 258 -4.39 8.13 7.59
N LEU A 259 -5.18 8.37 6.54
CA LEU A 259 -6.35 7.56 6.24
C LEU A 259 -5.91 6.38 5.37
N LEU A 260 -6.10 5.18 5.89
CA LEU A 260 -5.54 3.94 5.36
C LEU A 260 -6.65 2.99 4.95
N ARG A 261 -6.32 2.06 4.05
CA ARG A 261 -7.22 0.98 3.67
C ARG A 261 -6.43 -0.30 3.50
N GLU A 262 -6.90 -1.35 4.14
CA GLU A 262 -6.43 -2.69 3.84
C GLU A 262 -6.79 -3.05 2.39
N GLU A 263 -5.76 -3.17 1.55
CA GLU A 263 -5.90 -3.59 0.16
C GLU A 263 -5.88 -5.12 0.04
N ILE A 264 -6.65 -5.63 -0.91
CA ILE A 264 -6.73 -7.07 -1.27
C ILE A 264 -5.63 -7.41 -2.28
#